data_AF-A0A9E4AFU0-F1
#
_entry.id   AF-A0A9E4AFU0-F1
#
_cell.length_a   1.000
_cell.length_b   1.000
_cell.length_c   1.000
_cell.angle_alpha   90.00
_cell.angle_beta   90.00
_cell.angle_gamma   90.00
#
_symmetry.space_group_name_H-M   'P 1'
#
loop_
_entity.id
_entity.type
_entity.pdbx_description
1 polymer ?
#
loop_
_entity_poly.entity_id
_entity_poly.type
_entity_poly.pdbx_seq_one_letter_code
_entity_poly.pdbx_strand_id
1 'polypeptide(L)'
;MNQTDKNTDERQTNLKIERAISLQMEEIIPKMQELADSYNLSNERSPFRNVLNVATDPGSGIEVTKNYIRYQLGRRGANRMWQDTADGDTTFATALVEKIEELSTDAENIVKSIDSNNPPNKDQIQKVHLRLMQLYLGNLARYQVYLAKEGGNN
;
A
#
# COMPACT_ATOMS: atom_id res chain seq x y z
N MET A 1 16.88 4.38 -33.49
CA MET A 1 17.18 4.37 -32.05
C MET A 1 17.76 3.00 -31.74
N ASN A 2 19.03 2.91 -31.33
CA ASN A 2 19.68 1.61 -31.11
C ASN A 2 19.18 0.98 -29.81
N GLN A 3 19.22 -0.36 -29.74
CA GLN A 3 18.66 -1.16 -28.65
C GLN A 3 19.34 -0.85 -27.29
N THR A 4 20.60 -0.43 -27.32
CA THR A 4 21.38 0.01 -26.16
C THR A 4 20.90 1.36 -25.59
N ASP A 5 20.52 2.30 -26.46
CA ASP A 5 20.03 3.63 -26.05
C ASP A 5 18.66 3.50 -25.37
N LYS A 6 17.79 2.67 -25.94
CA LYS A 6 16.45 2.38 -25.38
C LYS A 6 16.53 1.76 -23.98
N ASN A 7 17.43 0.80 -23.77
CA ASN A 7 17.65 0.19 -22.44
C ASN A 7 18.20 1.19 -21.41
N THR A 8 18.98 2.18 -21.85
CA THR A 8 19.55 3.21 -20.97
C THR A 8 18.47 4.20 -20.53
N ASP A 9 17.61 4.64 -21.45
CA ASP A 9 16.49 5.54 -21.17
C ASP A 9 15.44 4.89 -20.26
N GLU A 10 15.12 3.62 -20.49
CA GLU A 10 14.22 2.85 -19.62
C GLU A 10 14.78 2.73 -18.19
N ARG A 11 16.09 2.43 -18.06
CA ARG A 11 16.74 2.35 -16.76
C ARG A 11 16.75 3.70 -16.02
N GLN A 12 17.06 4.78 -16.72
CA GLN A 12 17.04 6.14 -16.15
C GLN A 12 15.63 6.51 -15.68
N THR A 13 14.61 6.15 -16.45
CA THR A 13 13.21 6.39 -16.11
C THR A 13 12.80 5.60 -14.87
N ASN A 14 13.15 4.32 -14.79
CA ASN A 14 12.86 3.49 -13.62
C ASN A 14 13.52 4.04 -12.34
N LEU A 15 14.75 4.56 -12.42
CA LEU A 15 15.41 5.18 -11.27
C LEU A 15 14.69 6.46 -10.81
N LYS A 16 14.19 7.28 -11.75
CA LYS A 16 13.38 8.46 -11.41
C LYS A 16 12.08 8.06 -10.72
N ILE A 17 11.42 7.00 -11.21
CA ILE A 17 10.19 6.45 -10.61
C ILE A 17 10.45 5.99 -9.18
N GLU A 18 11.46 5.15 -8.93
CA GLU A 18 11.75 4.66 -7.58
C GLU A 18 12.11 5.78 -6.60
N ARG A 19 12.81 6.83 -7.07
CA ARG A 19 13.09 8.00 -6.26
C ARG A 19 11.83 8.79 -5.92
N ALA A 20 10.94 8.99 -6.89
CA ALA A 20 9.66 9.68 -6.69
C ALA A 20 8.75 8.89 -5.74
N ILE A 21 8.68 7.57 -5.88
CA ILE A 21 7.98 6.68 -4.94
C ILE A 21 8.54 6.84 -3.53
N SER A 22 9.86 6.82 -3.37
CA SER A 22 10.49 6.97 -2.05
C SER A 22 10.13 8.28 -1.38
N LEU A 23 10.14 9.39 -2.13
CA LEU A 23 9.72 10.71 -1.62
C LEU A 23 8.24 10.73 -1.25
N GLN A 24 7.38 10.16 -2.08
CA GLN A 24 5.95 10.08 -1.80
C GLN A 24 5.66 9.24 -0.53
N MET A 25 6.46 8.21 -0.27
CA MET A 25 6.30 7.39 0.92
C MET A 25 6.58 8.15 2.23
N GLU A 26 7.42 9.19 2.23
CA GLU A 26 7.64 10.06 3.39
C GLU A 26 6.34 10.77 3.82
N GLU A 27 5.44 11.06 2.87
CA GLU A 27 4.12 11.68 3.14
C GLU A 27 3.04 10.64 3.46
N ILE A 28 3.16 9.43 2.91
CA ILE A 28 2.19 8.34 3.09
C ILE A 28 2.35 7.66 4.46
N ILE A 29 3.60 7.45 4.91
CA ILE A 29 3.89 6.70 6.14
C ILE A 29 3.22 7.33 7.38
N PRO A 30 3.33 8.65 7.63
CA PRO A 30 2.66 9.25 8.79
C PRO A 30 1.14 9.02 8.78
N LYS A 31 0.48 9.23 7.64
CA LYS A 31 -0.98 9.00 7.49
C LYS A 31 -1.37 7.54 7.70
N MET A 32 -0.51 6.63 7.27
CA MET A 32 -0.68 5.19 7.49
C MET A 32 -0.55 4.80 8.97
N GLN A 33 0.35 5.47 9.70
CA GLN A 33 0.49 5.29 11.15
C GLN A 33 -0.73 5.83 11.90
N GLU A 34 -1.19 7.04 11.56
CA GLU A 34 -2.42 7.63 12.11
C GLU A 34 -3.63 6.72 11.93
N LEU A 35 -3.78 6.12 10.74
CA LEU A 35 -4.81 5.10 10.51
C LEU A 35 -4.65 3.93 11.48
N ALA A 36 -3.46 3.33 11.58
CA ALA A 36 -3.23 2.19 12.47
C ALA A 36 -3.51 2.52 13.95
N ASP A 37 -3.16 3.73 14.39
CA ASP A 37 -3.39 4.18 15.76
C ASP A 37 -4.89 4.38 16.04
N SER A 38 -5.64 4.94 15.08
CA SER A 38 -7.10 5.14 15.21
C SER A 38 -7.90 3.84 15.39
N TYR A 39 -7.37 2.71 14.92
CA TYR A 39 -7.96 1.38 15.05
C TYR A 39 -7.32 0.52 16.14
N ASN A 40 -6.41 1.07 16.96
CA ASN A 40 -5.76 0.40 18.09
C ASN A 40 -5.19 -0.99 17.74
N LEU A 41 -4.37 -1.08 16.69
CA LEU A 41 -3.88 -2.35 16.15
C LEU A 41 -2.86 -3.10 17.05
N SER A 42 -2.66 -2.68 18.31
CA SER A 42 -1.65 -3.21 19.24
C SER A 42 -1.94 -4.62 19.78
N ASN A 43 -3.21 -5.03 19.85
CA ASN A 43 -3.61 -6.14 20.73
C ASN A 43 -3.69 -7.53 20.05
N GLU A 44 -3.34 -7.64 18.77
CA GLU A 44 -3.59 -8.85 17.96
C GLU A 44 -2.35 -9.36 17.21
N ARG A 45 -2.25 -10.69 17.02
CA ARG A 45 -1.24 -11.29 16.12
C ARG A 45 -1.48 -10.76 14.70
N SER A 46 -0.45 -10.13 14.12
CA SER A 46 -0.54 -9.46 12.82
C SER A 46 -1.04 -10.37 11.68
N PRO A 47 -2.24 -10.12 11.12
CA PRO A 47 -2.70 -10.79 9.90
C PRO A 47 -2.09 -10.15 8.65
N PHE A 48 -1.39 -9.01 8.76
CA PHE A 48 -0.81 -8.31 7.62
C PHE A 48 0.25 -9.14 6.90
N ARG A 49 0.89 -10.12 7.54
CA ARG A 49 1.81 -11.04 6.85
C ARG A 49 1.12 -11.74 5.68
N ASN A 50 -0.13 -12.17 5.85
CA ASN A 50 -0.86 -12.85 4.79
C ASN A 50 -1.32 -11.87 3.71
N VAL A 51 -1.73 -10.65 4.09
CA VAL A 51 -2.09 -9.60 3.14
C VAL A 51 -0.88 -9.19 2.30
N LEU A 52 0.28 -9.01 2.93
CA LEU A 52 1.54 -8.70 2.26
C LEU A 52 1.96 -9.82 1.32
N ASN A 53 1.86 -11.08 1.74
CA ASN A 53 2.14 -12.22 0.87
C ASN A 53 1.29 -12.19 -0.39
N VAL A 54 -0.02 -11.92 -0.27
CA VAL A 54 -0.91 -11.76 -1.43
C VAL A 54 -0.47 -10.57 -2.29
N ALA A 55 -0.17 -9.41 -1.69
CA ALA A 55 0.25 -8.22 -2.44
C ALA A 55 1.58 -8.39 -3.19
N THR A 56 2.45 -9.28 -2.74
CA THR A 56 3.77 -9.54 -3.34
C THR A 56 3.81 -10.78 -4.25
N ASP A 57 2.73 -11.55 -4.32
CA ASP A 57 2.64 -12.71 -5.21
C ASP A 57 2.67 -12.22 -6.68
N PRO A 58 3.58 -12.75 -7.55
CA PRO A 58 3.67 -12.35 -8.96
C PRO A 58 2.36 -12.43 -9.75
N GLY A 59 1.41 -13.27 -9.34
CA GLY A 59 0.08 -13.38 -9.98
C GLY A 59 -0.99 -12.45 -9.40
N SER A 60 -0.69 -11.73 -8.33
CA SER A 60 -1.67 -10.92 -7.61
C SER A 60 -1.58 -9.44 -7.99
N GLY A 61 -2.74 -8.87 -8.29
CA GLY A 61 -2.89 -7.44 -8.55
C GLY A 61 -3.49 -6.68 -7.36
N ILE A 62 -3.68 -5.38 -7.58
CA ILE A 62 -4.28 -4.45 -6.62
C ILE A 62 -5.70 -4.90 -6.25
N GLU A 63 -6.53 -5.25 -7.24
CA GLU A 63 -7.90 -5.76 -7.01
C GLU A 63 -7.94 -7.07 -6.24
N VAL A 64 -7.00 -7.98 -6.51
CA VAL A 64 -6.90 -9.26 -5.78
C VAL A 64 -6.58 -9.01 -4.32
N THR A 65 -5.66 -8.07 -4.04
CA THR A 65 -5.29 -7.67 -2.69
C THR A 65 -6.46 -7.00 -1.95
N LYS A 66 -7.16 -6.05 -2.60
CA LYS A 66 -8.37 -5.43 -2.03
C LYS A 66 -9.44 -6.47 -1.72
N ASN A 67 -9.69 -7.41 -2.64
CA ASN A 67 -10.66 -8.47 -2.42
C ASN A 67 -10.25 -9.43 -1.29
N TYR A 68 -8.95 -9.72 -1.16
CA TYR A 68 -8.45 -10.50 -0.03
C TYR A 68 -8.72 -9.80 1.31
N ILE A 69 -8.51 -8.50 1.40
CA ILE A 69 -8.81 -7.69 2.60
C ILE A 69 -10.32 -7.70 2.89
N ARG A 70 -11.17 -7.46 1.88
CA ARG A 70 -12.63 -7.54 2.04
C ARG A 70 -13.09 -8.93 2.50
N TYR A 71 -12.46 -9.99 2.00
CA TYR A 71 -12.75 -11.34 2.45
C TYR A 71 -12.41 -11.56 3.94
N GLN A 72 -11.39 -10.88 4.47
CA GLN A 72 -11.08 -10.97 5.91
C GLN A 72 -12.23 -10.47 6.79
N LEU A 73 -13.01 -9.49 6.32
CA LEU A 73 -14.14 -8.95 7.07
C LEU A 73 -15.25 -9.99 7.31
N GLY A 74 -15.56 -10.78 6.27
CA GLY A 74 -16.72 -11.70 6.25
C GLY A 74 -16.42 -13.16 6.59
N ARG A 75 -15.14 -13.56 6.69
CA ARG A 75 -14.79 -14.97 6.92
C ARG A 75 -15.03 -15.40 8.37
N ARG A 76 -15.47 -16.64 8.56
CA ARG A 76 -15.60 -17.24 9.89
C ARG A 76 -14.22 -17.34 10.57
N GLY A 77 -14.13 -16.89 11.82
CA GLY A 77 -12.86 -16.87 12.57
C GLY A 77 -11.89 -15.79 12.10
N ALA A 78 -12.40 -14.73 11.46
CA ALA A 78 -11.62 -13.54 11.20
C ALA A 78 -11.01 -12.96 12.48
N ASN A 79 -9.82 -12.38 12.34
CA ASN A 79 -9.20 -11.57 13.37
C ASN A 79 -10.09 -10.33 13.62
N ARG A 80 -10.36 -9.98 14.88
CA ARG A 80 -11.36 -8.93 15.19
C ARG A 80 -10.95 -7.58 14.67
N MET A 81 -9.64 -7.34 14.55
CA MET A 81 -9.11 -6.09 14.00
C MET A 81 -9.67 -5.72 12.62
N TRP A 82 -10.10 -6.70 11.81
CA TRP A 82 -10.70 -6.41 10.49
C TRP A 82 -12.10 -5.80 10.61
N GLN A 83 -12.77 -6.07 11.73
CA GLN A 83 -14.12 -5.62 12.07
C GLN A 83 -14.11 -4.42 13.02
N ASP A 84 -12.96 -4.12 13.65
CA ASP A 84 -12.80 -2.93 14.49
C ASP A 84 -13.17 -1.68 13.71
N THR A 85 -13.93 -0.80 14.34
CA THR A 85 -14.46 0.43 13.76
C THR A 85 -13.83 1.64 14.43
N ALA A 86 -13.45 2.63 13.63
CA ALA A 86 -13.16 3.98 14.08
C ALA A 86 -14.33 4.90 13.67
N ASP A 87 -14.32 6.14 14.15
CA ASP A 87 -15.32 7.21 13.91
C ASP A 87 -16.30 6.94 12.75
N GLY A 88 -17.58 6.73 13.07
CA GLY A 88 -18.65 6.56 12.07
C GLY A 88 -18.82 5.13 11.53
N ASP A 89 -18.57 4.11 12.36
CA ASP A 89 -18.81 2.68 12.07
C ASP A 89 -18.02 2.11 10.86
N THR A 90 -16.96 2.81 10.42
CA THR A 90 -16.14 2.33 9.30
C THR A 90 -15.15 1.29 9.79
N THR A 91 -15.27 0.06 9.30
CA THR A 91 -14.34 -1.02 9.67
C THR A 91 -12.93 -0.76 9.14
N PHE A 92 -11.92 -1.23 9.86
CA PHE A 92 -10.53 -1.13 9.44
C PHE A 92 -10.29 -1.72 8.04
N ALA A 93 -10.94 -2.86 7.73
CA ALA A 93 -10.83 -3.47 6.40
C ALA A 93 -11.33 -2.53 5.30
N THR A 94 -12.44 -1.82 5.53
CA THR A 94 -12.98 -0.81 4.59
C THR A 94 -12.02 0.36 4.43
N ALA A 95 -11.59 0.95 5.55
CA ALA A 95 -10.70 2.11 5.53
C ALA A 95 -9.35 1.78 4.86
N LEU A 96 -8.78 0.60 5.10
CA LEU A 96 -7.56 0.16 4.45
C LEU A 96 -7.73 0.02 2.93
N VAL A 97 -8.86 -0.51 2.48
CA VAL A 97 -9.17 -0.63 1.05
C VAL A 97 -9.31 0.74 0.39
N GLU A 98 -9.94 1.70 1.07
CA GLU A 98 -10.04 3.08 0.59
C GLU A 98 -8.66 3.73 0.49
N LYS A 99 -7.80 3.56 1.50
CA LYS A 99 -6.42 4.07 1.43
C LYS A 99 -5.61 3.44 0.30
N ILE A 100 -5.79 2.15 0.03
CA ILE A 100 -5.17 1.52 -1.14
C ILE A 100 -5.71 2.13 -2.44
N GLU A 101 -6.99 2.46 -2.53
CA GLU A 101 -7.57 3.10 -3.71
C GLU A 101 -7.01 4.52 -3.93
N GLU A 102 -6.88 5.31 -2.86
CA GLU A 102 -6.34 6.68 -2.89
C GLU A 102 -4.91 6.73 -3.47
N LEU A 103 -4.09 5.69 -3.26
CA LEU A 103 -2.73 5.58 -3.82
C LEU A 103 -2.70 5.61 -5.36
N SER A 104 -3.82 5.37 -6.04
CA SER A 104 -3.91 5.54 -7.50
C SER A 104 -3.63 6.98 -7.93
N THR A 105 -4.10 7.97 -7.14
CA THR A 105 -3.88 9.38 -7.40
C THR A 105 -2.40 9.74 -7.22
N ASP A 106 -1.76 9.20 -6.19
CA ASP A 106 -0.31 9.35 -5.98
C ASP A 106 0.49 8.74 -7.12
N ALA A 107 0.09 7.55 -7.60
CA ALA A 107 0.74 6.90 -8.73
C ALA A 107 0.62 7.73 -10.01
N GLU A 108 -0.55 8.30 -10.30
CA GLU A 108 -0.73 9.21 -11.42
C GLU A 108 0.15 10.45 -11.33
N ASN A 109 0.23 11.06 -10.14
CA ASN A 109 1.04 12.25 -9.91
C ASN A 109 2.54 11.97 -10.10
N ILE A 110 3.01 10.82 -9.60
CA ILE A 110 4.40 10.37 -9.81
C ILE A 110 4.69 10.23 -11.31
N VAL A 111 3.84 9.52 -12.06
CA VAL A 111 4.06 9.32 -13.51
C VAL A 111 4.04 10.65 -14.26
N LYS A 112 3.09 11.55 -13.96
CA LYS A 112 3.00 12.91 -14.54
C LYS A 112 4.25 13.76 -14.24
N SER A 113 4.84 13.60 -13.06
CA SER A 113 6.03 14.37 -12.65
C SER A 113 7.30 13.97 -13.41
N ILE A 114 7.35 12.76 -13.95
CA ILE A 114 8.55 12.20 -14.60
C ILE A 114 8.54 12.45 -16.10
N ASP A 115 7.36 12.40 -16.72
CA ASP A 115 7.17 12.67 -18.14
C ASP A 115 5.97 13.60 -18.36
N SER A 116 6.17 14.87 -18.03
CA SER A 116 5.13 15.90 -18.07
C SER A 116 4.68 16.27 -19.49
N ASN A 117 5.42 15.85 -20.51
CA ASN A 117 5.15 16.17 -21.92
C ASN A 117 4.28 15.12 -22.60
N ASN A 118 4.10 13.95 -22.00
CA ASN A 118 3.31 12.86 -22.55
C ASN A 118 2.13 12.51 -21.65
N PRO A 119 1.02 11.99 -22.21
CA PRO A 119 -0.06 11.48 -21.39
C PRO A 119 0.43 10.31 -20.51
N PRO A 120 0.00 10.23 -19.25
CA PRO A 120 0.42 9.18 -18.34
C PRO A 120 0.10 7.79 -18.90
N ASN A 121 1.13 6.94 -18.97
CA ASN A 121 0.94 5.56 -19.41
C ASN A 121 0.21 4.76 -18.32
N LYS A 122 -0.97 4.23 -18.64
CA LYS A 122 -1.79 3.44 -17.70
C LYS A 122 -1.07 2.23 -17.11
N ASP A 123 -0.23 1.54 -17.90
CA ASP A 123 0.58 0.42 -17.42
C ASP A 123 1.64 0.88 -16.39
N GLN A 124 2.26 2.04 -16.62
CA GLN A 124 3.19 2.63 -15.65
C GLN A 124 2.47 3.06 -14.38
N ILE A 125 1.30 3.71 -14.49
CA ILE A 125 0.49 4.09 -13.33
C ILE A 125 0.15 2.84 -12.51
N GLN A 126 -0.33 1.78 -13.15
CA GLN A 126 -0.69 0.54 -12.47
C GLN A 126 0.52 -0.10 -11.76
N LYS A 127 1.71 -0.08 -12.38
CA LYS A 127 2.96 -0.56 -11.76
C LYS A 127 3.37 0.28 -10.55
N VAL A 128 3.29 1.61 -10.65
CA VAL A 128 3.59 2.52 -9.55
C VAL A 128 2.58 2.34 -8.41
N HIS A 129 1.29 2.22 -8.72
CA HIS A 129 0.22 1.99 -7.73
C HIS A 129 0.42 0.67 -7.00
N LEU A 130 0.73 -0.41 -7.72
CA LEU A 130 1.07 -1.71 -7.13
C LEU A 130 2.29 -1.58 -6.19
N ARG A 131 3.32 -0.87 -6.62
CA ARG A 131 4.53 -0.66 -5.82
C ARG A 131 4.25 0.14 -4.54
N LEU A 132 3.46 1.22 -4.64
CA LEU A 132 3.01 2.00 -3.48
C LEU A 132 2.20 1.15 -2.51
N MET A 133 1.24 0.35 -3.01
CA MET A 133 0.45 -0.55 -2.17
C MET A 133 1.33 -1.56 -1.42
N GLN A 134 2.30 -2.18 -2.08
CA GLN A 134 3.23 -3.11 -1.45
C GLN A 134 4.08 -2.46 -0.35
N LEU A 135 4.58 -1.25 -0.60
CA LEU A 135 5.35 -0.48 0.39
C LEU A 135 4.47 -0.02 1.56
N TYR A 136 3.25 0.43 1.28
CA TYR A 136 2.25 0.78 2.28
C TYR A 136 1.98 -0.39 3.22
N LEU A 137 1.58 -1.55 2.67
CA LEU A 137 1.26 -2.75 3.44
C LEU A 137 2.48 -3.30 4.19
N GLY A 138 3.66 -3.21 3.58
CA GLY A 138 4.92 -3.62 4.21
C GLY A 138 5.27 -2.76 5.43
N ASN A 139 5.11 -1.44 5.33
CA ASN A 139 5.34 -0.52 6.46
C ASN A 139 4.25 -0.65 7.53
N LEU A 140 2.99 -0.82 7.14
CA LEU A 140 1.89 -1.09 8.07
C LEU A 140 2.11 -2.36 8.88
N ALA A 141 2.58 -3.44 8.23
CA ALA A 141 2.94 -4.67 8.93
C ALA A 141 4.05 -4.45 9.97
N ARG A 142 5.08 -3.65 9.65
CA ARG A 142 6.16 -3.30 10.59
C ARG A 142 5.65 -2.44 11.73
N TYR A 143 4.81 -1.46 11.44
CA TYR A 143 4.26 -0.56 12.45
C TYR A 143 3.34 -1.30 13.42
N GLN A 144 2.53 -2.26 12.95
CA GLN A 144 1.76 -3.11 13.85
C GLN A 144 2.66 -3.92 14.79
N VAL A 145 3.81 -4.44 14.32
CA VAL A 145 4.77 -5.14 15.18
C VAL A 145 5.33 -4.20 16.25
N TYR A 146 5.53 -2.93 15.94
CA TYR A 146 5.91 -1.91 16.91
C TYR A 146 4.79 -1.67 17.94
N LEU A 147 3.55 -1.41 17.49
CA LEU A 147 2.39 -1.19 18.38
C LEU A 147 2.14 -2.38 19.31
N ALA A 148 2.31 -3.61 18.83
CA ALA A 148 2.16 -4.80 19.65
C ALA A 148 3.22 -4.95 20.75
N LYS A 149 4.43 -4.40 20.53
CA LYS A 149 5.47 -4.35 21.57
C LYS A 149 5.19 -3.25 22.60
N GLU A 150 4.74 -2.08 22.15
CA GLU A 150 4.40 -0.96 23.04
C GLU A 150 3.17 -1.29 23.91
N GLY A 151 2.11 -1.83 23.30
CA GLY A 151 0.87 -2.20 24.01
C GLY A 151 1.01 -3.41 24.94
N GLY A 152 2.04 -4.23 24.76
CA GLY A 152 2.34 -5.38 25.63
C GLY A 152 3.18 -5.06 26.88
N ASN A 153 3.59 -3.81 27.06
CA ASN A 153 4.36 -3.34 28.22
C ASN A 153 3.50 -2.67 29.31
N ASN A 154 2.17 -2.75 29.23
CA ASN A 154 1.23 -2.25 30.25
C ASN A 154 0.49 -3.39 30.95
#